data_AF-A0A096CU85-F1
#
_entry.id   AF-A0A096CU85-F1
#
_cell.length_a   1.000
_cell.length_b   1.000
_cell.length_c   1.000
_cell.angle_alpha   90.00
_cell.angle_beta   90.00
_cell.angle_gamma   90.00
#
_symmetry.space_group_name_H-M   'P 1'
#
loop_
_entity.id
_entity.type
_entity.pdbx_description
1 polymer ?
#
loop_
_entity_poly.entity_id
_entity_poly.type
_entity_poly.pdbx_seq_one_letter_code
_entity_poly.pdbx_strand_id
1 'polypeptide(L)'
;MDSKQLDMLKEIMEICFCLTDINLYLDTHPNDERAVALHNTFSKKYKELTNMYNMKYGPLTNYDLSKYPWEYTKSPWPWEIEY
;
A
#
# COMPACT_ATOMS: atom_id res chain seq x y z
N MET A 1 -11.06 13.47 2.28
CA MET A 1 -9.79 12.91 2.79
C MET A 1 -8.95 14.08 3.30
N ASP A 2 -8.30 13.99 4.46
CA ASP A 2 -7.39 15.06 4.89
C ASP A 2 -6.08 15.02 4.08
N SER A 3 -5.35 16.14 3.99
CA SER A 3 -4.11 16.22 3.19
C SER A 3 -3.07 15.18 3.61
N LYS A 4 -2.94 14.88 4.91
CA LYS A 4 -1.94 13.93 5.42
C LYS A 4 -2.34 12.49 5.12
N GLN A 5 -3.63 12.20 5.12
CA GLN A 5 -4.19 10.91 4.70
C GLN A 5 -3.93 10.70 3.21
N LEU A 6 -4.13 11.73 2.39
CA LEU A 6 -3.85 11.69 0.95
C LEU A 6 -2.36 11.49 0.66
N ASP A 7 -1.47 12.22 1.34
CA ASP A 7 -0.03 12.08 1.17
C ASP A 7 0.45 10.67 1.51
N MET A 8 -0.07 10.10 2.61
CA MET A 8 0.28 8.74 3.02
C MET A 8 -0.30 7.68 2.06
N LEU A 9 -1.49 7.91 1.52
CA LEU A 9 -2.06 7.07 0.47
C LEU A 9 -1.20 7.10 -0.80
N LYS A 10 -0.74 8.29 -1.22
CA LYS A 10 0.15 8.46 -2.38
C LYS A 10 1.47 7.71 -2.17
N GLU A 11 2.09 7.82 -1.00
CA GLU A 11 3.33 7.08 -0.71
C GLU A 11 3.12 5.55 -0.78
N ILE A 12 1.99 5.05 -0.26
CA ILE A 12 1.61 3.64 -0.37
C ILE A 12 1.45 3.22 -1.84
N MET A 13 0.78 4.05 -2.65
CA MET A 13 0.58 3.81 -4.08
C MET A 13 1.89 3.78 -4.86
N GLU A 14 2.82 4.71 -4.58
CA GLU A 14 4.15 4.74 -5.18
C GLU A 14 4.94 3.45 -4.90
N ILE A 15 4.93 3.00 -3.64
CA ILE A 15 5.61 1.76 -3.25
C ILE A 15 4.94 0.54 -3.86
N CYS A 16 3.61 0.51 -3.93
CA CYS A 16 2.87 -0.51 -4.66
C CYS A 16 3.35 -0.62 -6.10
N PHE A 17 3.44 0.51 -6.79
CA PHE A 17 3.92 0.56 -8.17
C PHE A 17 5.34 0.00 -8.29
N CYS A 18 6.27 0.45 -7.44
CA CYS A 18 7.63 -0.09 -7.42
C CYS A 18 7.68 -1.60 -7.18
N LEU A 19 6.86 -2.11 -6.25
CA LEU A 19 6.77 -3.55 -5.99
C LEU A 19 6.26 -4.33 -7.20
N THR A 20 5.22 -3.82 -7.88
CA THR A 20 4.70 -4.43 -9.10
C THR A 20 5.75 -4.45 -10.20
N ASP A 21 6.49 -3.36 -10.39
CA ASP A 21 7.54 -3.26 -11.41
C ASP A 21 8.72 -4.21 -11.12
N ILE A 22 9.20 -4.24 -9.88
CA ILE A 22 10.29 -5.15 -9.47
C ILE A 22 9.84 -6.61 -9.59
N ASN A 23 8.60 -6.94 -9.21
CA ASN A 23 8.04 -8.28 -9.40
C ASN A 23 8.10 -8.71 -10.87
N LEU A 24 7.62 -7.83 -11.77
CA LEU A 24 7.61 -8.12 -13.20
C LEU A 24 9.03 -8.31 -13.76
N TYR A 25 10.01 -7.54 -13.26
CA TYR A 25 11.42 -7.75 -13.60
C TYR A 25 11.92 -9.12 -13.10
N LEU A 26 11.66 -9.47 -11.84
CA LEU A 26 12.09 -10.72 -11.22
C LEU A 26 11.48 -11.96 -11.89
N ASP A 27 10.29 -11.88 -12.47
CA ASP A 27 9.69 -12.97 -13.26
C ASP A 27 10.60 -13.41 -14.42
N THR A 28 11.44 -12.51 -14.93
CA THR A 28 12.41 -12.78 -15.99
C THR A 28 13.85 -12.95 -15.49
N HIS A 29 14.18 -12.40 -14.31
CA HIS A 29 15.53 -12.43 -13.72
C HIS A 29 15.50 -12.93 -12.25
N PRO A 30 15.08 -14.19 -11.99
CA PRO A 30 14.82 -14.66 -10.62
C PRO A 30 16.09 -14.82 -9.75
N ASN A 31 17.27 -14.90 -10.38
CA ASN A 31 18.55 -15.06 -9.68
C ASN A 31 19.27 -13.72 -9.41
N ASP A 32 18.63 -12.59 -9.71
CA ASP A 32 19.18 -11.26 -9.41
C ASP A 32 18.99 -10.93 -7.91
N GLU A 33 20.00 -11.25 -7.11
CA GLU A 33 19.99 -11.02 -5.66
C GLU A 33 19.73 -9.56 -5.28
N ARG A 34 20.16 -8.60 -6.11
CA ARG A 34 19.97 -7.16 -5.84
C ARG A 34 18.51 -6.77 -6.01
N ALA A 35 17.88 -7.25 -7.08
CA ALA A 35 16.45 -7.02 -7.31
C ALA A 35 15.58 -7.69 -6.22
N VAL A 36 15.95 -8.89 -5.77
CA VAL A 36 15.28 -9.56 -4.63
C VAL A 36 15.46 -8.77 -3.33
N ALA A 37 16.67 -8.28 -3.03
CA ALA A 37 16.89 -7.45 -1.85
C ALA A 37 16.06 -6.16 -1.89
N LEU A 38 16.02 -5.49 -3.05
CA LEU A 38 15.24 -4.28 -3.26
C LEU A 38 13.73 -4.54 -3.07
N HIS A 39 13.23 -5.63 -3.67
CA HIS A 39 11.85 -6.08 -3.48
C HIS A 39 11.49 -6.27 -2.01
N ASN A 40 12.35 -6.96 -1.26
CA ASN A 40 12.14 -7.21 0.16
C ASN A 40 12.13 -5.90 0.98
N THR A 41 13.02 -4.95 0.65
CA THR A 41 13.03 -3.62 1.27
C THR A 41 11.72 -2.88 1.06
N PHE A 42 11.23 -2.81 -0.18
CA PHE A 42 9.94 -2.18 -0.48
C PHE A 42 8.77 -2.95 0.12
N SER A 43 8.81 -4.28 0.15
CA SER A 43 7.77 -5.12 0.74
C SER A 43 7.63 -4.87 2.24
N LYS A 44 8.75 -4.67 2.93
CA LYS A 44 8.76 -4.28 4.34
C LYS A 44 8.17 -2.87 4.52
N LYS A 45 8.63 -1.89 3.73
CA LYS A 45 8.13 -0.52 3.78
C LYS A 45 6.63 -0.43 3.50
N TYR A 46 6.14 -1.19 2.53
CA TYR A 46 4.72 -1.29 2.20
C TYR A 46 3.89 -1.76 3.40
N LYS A 47 4.30 -2.86 4.04
CA LYS A 47 3.64 -3.40 5.24
C LYS A 47 3.64 -2.40 6.40
N GLU A 48 4.73 -1.69 6.61
CA GLU A 48 4.82 -0.67 7.66
C GLU A 48 3.83 0.48 7.42
N LEU A 49 3.81 1.03 6.19
CA LEU A 49 2.93 2.14 5.85
C LEU A 49 1.45 1.75 5.84
N THR A 50 1.09 0.58 5.31
CA THR A 50 -0.31 0.11 5.33
C THR A 50 -0.79 -0.14 6.75
N ASN A 51 0.06 -0.70 7.63
CA ASN A 51 -0.27 -0.84 9.05
C ASN A 51 -0.48 0.53 9.71
N MET A 52 0.40 1.49 9.47
CA MET A 52 0.24 2.86 9.97
C MET A 52 -1.04 3.52 9.44
N TYR A 53 -1.40 3.28 8.18
CA TYR A 53 -2.64 3.76 7.57
C TYR A 53 -3.86 3.16 8.25
N ASN A 54 -3.88 1.84 8.37
CA ASN A 54 -4.99 1.11 8.98
C ASN A 54 -5.21 1.52 10.44
N MET A 55 -4.13 1.73 11.21
CA MET A 55 -4.22 2.21 12.59
C MET A 55 -4.81 3.61 12.72
N LYS A 56 -4.52 4.50 11.76
CA LYS A 56 -4.87 5.92 11.86
C LYS A 56 -6.19 6.28 11.19
N TYR A 57 -6.48 5.66 10.04
CA TYR A 57 -7.58 6.04 9.16
C TYR A 57 -8.60 4.91 8.94
N GLY A 58 -8.35 3.72 9.47
CA GLY A 58 -9.20 2.53 9.25
C GLY A 58 -8.75 1.71 8.04
N PRO A 59 -9.44 0.60 7.74
CA PRO A 59 -9.00 -0.39 6.77
C PRO A 59 -8.87 0.19 5.36
N LEU A 60 -7.68 0.04 4.77
CA LEU A 60 -7.38 0.48 3.41
C LEU A 60 -7.98 -0.47 2.36
N THR A 61 -8.03 -1.76 2.65
CA THR A 61 -8.57 -2.80 1.77
C THR A 61 -9.65 -3.62 2.48
N ASN A 62 -10.48 -4.32 1.71
CA ASN A 62 -11.49 -5.23 2.24
C ASN A 62 -10.91 -6.52 2.87
N TYR A 63 -9.59 -6.71 2.76
CA TYR A 63 -8.86 -7.81 3.40
C TYR A 63 -8.31 -7.42 4.78
N ASP A 64 -8.34 -6.14 5.13
CA ASP A 64 -7.84 -5.64 6.41
C ASP A 64 -8.83 -5.89 7.55
N LEU A 65 -8.30 -5.90 8.77
CA LEU A 65 -9.12 -6.01 9.98
C LEU A 65 -10.00 -4.75 10.12
N SER A 66 -11.32 -4.95 10.15
CA SER A 66 -12.31 -3.90 10.40
C SER A 66 -12.92 -4.06 11.79
N LYS A 67 -13.27 -2.95 12.42
CA LYS A 67 -14.14 -2.96 13.61
C LYS A 67 -15.61 -3.01 13.20
N TYR A 68 -16.49 -3.12 14.19
CA TYR A 68 -17.93 -2.98 14.04
C TYR A 68 -18.37 -1.53 14.34
N PRO A 69 -19.28 -0.93 13.55
CA PRO A 69 -19.83 -1.44 12.29
C PRO A 69 -18.79 -1.37 11.15
N TRP A 70 -18.97 -2.18 10.09
CA TRP A 70 -18.06 -2.33 8.94
C TRP A 70 -17.47 -0.98 8.49
N GLU A 71 -16.15 -0.82 8.65
CA GLU A 71 -15.48 0.48 8.52
C GLU A 71 -14.93 0.72 7.13
N TYR A 72 -14.71 -0.32 6.33
CA TYR A 72 -14.19 -0.19 4.97
C TYR A 72 -15.08 0.68 4.08
N THR A 73 -16.40 0.68 4.31
CA THR A 73 -17.35 1.54 3.58
C THR A 73 -17.36 3.00 4.04
N LYS A 74 -16.60 3.37 5.08
CA LYS A 74 -16.54 4.75 5.60
C LYS A 74 -15.48 5.60 4.90
N SER A 75 -14.50 4.98 4.26
CA SER A 75 -13.48 5.68 3.49
C SER A 75 -14.04 6.12 2.13
N PRO A 76 -13.62 7.28 1.60
CA PRO A 76 -13.99 7.68 0.25
C PRO A 76 -13.49 6.63 -0.74
N TRP A 77 -14.32 6.31 -1.73
CA TRP A 77 -13.94 5.40 -2.80
C TRP A 77 -12.82 6.02 -3.63
N PRO A 78 -11.99 5.20 -4.32
CA PRO A 78 -10.88 5.73 -5.13
C PRO A 78 -11.29 6.80 -6.16
N TRP A 79 -12.52 6.73 -6.70
CA TRP A 79 -13.06 7.71 -7.65
C TRP A 79 -13.64 8.98 -7.00
N GLU A 80 -13.79 9.01 -5.67
CA GLU A 80 -14.24 10.18 -4.91
C GLU A 80 -13.06 11.02 -4.39
N ILE A 81 -11.83 10.55 -4.60
CA ILE A 81 -10.61 11.22 -4.15
C ILE A 81 -10.16 12.21 -5.23
N GLU A 82 -10.01 13.47 -4.85
CA GLU A 82 -9.30 14.48 -5.64
C GLU A 82 -7.80 14.39 -5.32
N TYR A 83 -6.99 14.00 -6.31
CA TYR A 83 -5.54 13.78 -6.19
C TYR A 83 -4.71 15.03 -6.46
#